data_AF-A0A158C004-F1
#
_entry.id   AF-A0A158C004-F1
#
_cell.length_a   1.000
_cell.length_b   1.000
_cell.length_c   1.000
_cell.angle_alpha   90.00
_cell.angle_beta   90.00
_cell.angle_gamma   90.00
#
_symmetry.space_group_name_H-M   'P 1'
#
loop_
_entity.id
_entity.type
_entity.pdbx_description
1 polymer ?
#
loop_
_entity_poly.entity_id
_entity_poly.type
_entity_poly.pdbx_seq_one_letter_code
_entity_poly.pdbx_strand_id
1 'polypeptide(L)'
;MKPGRIMPILFGCIAAVSLPAHAQPQHTAQWRATEATFFDLIQNGYGIVAVTSVPARSSGLPEDTYVLQKTNSVYRCVETRAAETNTVRSTAPLHCAELVKPYTD
;
A
#
# COMPACT_ATOMS: atom_id res chain seq x y z
N MET A 1 -60.38 -0.57 -33.88
CA MET A 1 -59.87 0.11 -32.66
C MET A 1 -58.45 -0.40 -32.41
N LYS A 2 -57.48 0.51 -32.25
CA LYS A 2 -56.10 0.25 -31.76
C LYS A 2 -56.04 0.92 -30.37
N PRO A 3 -55.49 0.28 -29.32
CA PRO A 3 -54.04 0.27 -29.06
C PRO A 3 -53.58 -1.11 -28.53
N GLY A 4 -52.31 -1.49 -28.54
CA GLY A 4 -51.25 -0.81 -27.82
C GLY A 4 -49.89 -1.43 -28.12
N ARG A 5 -48.90 -0.53 -28.22
CA ARG A 5 -47.48 -0.84 -28.21
C ARG A 5 -47.09 -1.30 -26.82
N ILE A 6 -46.40 -2.44 -26.72
CA ILE A 6 -45.57 -2.74 -25.55
C ILE A 6 -44.21 -3.18 -26.09
N MET A 7 -43.26 -2.26 -26.07
CA MET A 7 -41.85 -2.54 -26.15
C MET A 7 -41.32 -2.38 -24.73
N PRO A 8 -40.58 -3.36 -24.20
CA PRO A 8 -39.50 -2.94 -23.33
C PRO A 8 -38.20 -3.74 -23.52
N ILE A 9 -37.13 -2.96 -23.53
CA ILE A 9 -35.88 -3.20 -22.82
C ILE A 9 -34.89 -4.13 -23.54
N LEU A 10 -34.05 -3.47 -24.35
CA LEU A 10 -32.66 -3.86 -24.58
C LEU A 10 -31.99 -4.17 -23.23
N PHE A 11 -31.66 -5.45 -23.01
CA PHE A 11 -30.72 -5.87 -21.98
C PHE A 11 -29.31 -5.53 -22.46
N GLY A 12 -28.84 -4.33 -22.15
CA GLY A 12 -27.43 -3.98 -22.29
C GLY A 12 -26.62 -4.72 -21.23
N CYS A 13 -25.85 -5.72 -21.64
CA CYS A 13 -24.81 -6.31 -20.81
C CYS A 13 -23.72 -5.26 -20.56
N ILE A 14 -23.83 -4.53 -19.45
CA ILE A 14 -22.76 -3.67 -18.97
C ILE A 14 -21.70 -4.59 -18.37
N ALA A 15 -20.68 -4.92 -19.16
CA ALA A 15 -19.46 -5.52 -18.65
C ALA A 15 -18.83 -4.51 -17.68
N ALA A 16 -18.92 -4.80 -16.37
CA ALA A 16 -18.20 -4.06 -15.35
C ALA A 16 -16.71 -4.37 -15.51
N VAL A 17 -16.05 -3.65 -16.41
CA VAL A 17 -14.58 -3.58 -16.47
C VAL A 17 -14.15 -2.85 -15.22
N SER A 18 -13.79 -3.60 -14.18
CA SER A 18 -13.10 -3.10 -13.01
C SER A 18 -11.73 -2.61 -13.46
N LEU A 19 -11.64 -1.32 -13.80
CA LEU A 19 -10.36 -0.64 -13.98
C LEU A 19 -9.61 -0.75 -12.66
N PRO A 20 -8.36 -1.27 -12.64
CA PRO A 20 -7.53 -1.13 -11.47
C PRO A 20 -7.30 0.37 -11.29
N ALA A 21 -7.94 0.94 -10.27
CA ALA A 21 -7.64 2.29 -9.83
C ALA A 21 -6.23 2.26 -9.24
N HIS A 22 -5.22 2.37 -10.10
CA HIS A 22 -3.88 2.73 -9.67
C HIS A 22 -4.01 4.11 -9.04
N ALA A 23 -4.04 4.15 -7.70
CA ALA A 23 -4.01 5.39 -6.96
C ALA A 23 -2.79 6.18 -7.47
N GLN A 24 -3.06 7.29 -8.15
CA GLN A 24 -2.02 8.20 -8.63
C GLN A 24 -1.09 8.48 -7.45
N PRO A 25 0.24 8.31 -7.59
CA PRO A 25 1.16 8.73 -6.55
C PRO A 25 0.86 10.20 -6.27
N GLN A 26 0.40 10.53 -5.06
CA GLN A 26 0.21 11.93 -4.68
C GLN A 26 1.53 12.65 -4.98
N HIS A 27 1.48 13.77 -5.71
CA HIS A 27 2.67 14.56 -6.01
C HIS A 27 3.42 15.02 -4.75
N THR A 28 2.80 14.94 -3.57
CA THR A 28 3.38 15.19 -2.26
C THR A 28 3.89 13.95 -1.51
N ALA A 29 3.74 12.75 -2.06
CA ALA A 29 4.23 11.52 -1.45
C ALA A 29 5.76 11.42 -1.66
N GLN A 30 6.52 11.84 -0.65
CA GLN A 30 7.99 11.74 -0.63
C GLN A 30 8.52 10.29 -0.55
N TRP A 31 7.65 9.31 -0.44
CA TRP A 31 8.03 7.90 -0.29
C TRP A 31 7.75 7.16 -1.58
N ARG A 32 8.81 6.67 -2.23
CA ARG A 32 8.73 5.91 -3.47
C ARG A 32 8.80 4.42 -3.15
N ALA A 33 7.84 3.65 -3.65
CA ALA A 33 7.87 2.19 -3.54
C ALA A 33 9.17 1.62 -4.15
N THR A 34 9.71 0.57 -3.54
CA THR A 34 10.94 -0.09 -3.97
C THR A 34 10.79 -1.60 -3.90
N GLU A 35 11.57 -2.31 -4.71
CA GLU A 35 11.68 -3.77 -4.65
C GLU A 35 12.68 -4.23 -3.58
N ALA A 36 13.37 -3.31 -2.89
CA ALA A 36 14.30 -3.65 -1.81
C ALA A 36 13.55 -4.31 -0.64
N THR A 37 14.01 -5.49 -0.22
CA THR A 37 13.45 -6.16 0.96
C THR A 37 14.10 -5.63 2.24
N PHE A 38 13.39 -5.75 3.36
CA PHE A 38 13.96 -5.38 4.67
C PHE A 38 15.24 -6.15 4.98
N PHE A 39 15.27 -7.44 4.65
CA PHE A 39 16.45 -8.27 4.85
C PHE A 39 17.65 -7.76 4.03
N ASP A 40 17.43 -7.41 2.75
CA ASP A 40 18.48 -6.84 1.91
C ASP A 40 19.01 -5.53 2.50
N LEU A 41 18.13 -4.66 3.00
CA LEU A 41 18.55 -3.40 3.62
C LEU A 41 19.45 -3.65 4.85
N ILE A 42 19.07 -4.58 5.73
CA ILE A 42 19.89 -4.95 6.89
C ILE A 42 21.25 -5.52 6.45
N GLN A 43 21.26 -6.43 5.47
CA GLN A 43 22.50 -7.02 4.95
C GLN A 43 23.41 -5.97 4.29
N ASN A 44 22.82 -4.94 3.68
CA ASN A 44 23.55 -3.83 3.08
C ASN A 44 23.99 -2.76 4.10
N GLY A 45 23.80 -3.01 5.40
CA GLY A 45 24.28 -2.17 6.49
C GLY A 45 23.39 -0.96 6.80
N TYR A 46 22.10 -1.00 6.44
CA TYR A 46 21.13 -0.05 6.95
C TYR A 46 20.78 -0.39 8.39
N GLY A 47 20.87 0.59 9.29
CA GLY A 47 20.48 0.43 10.68
C GLY A 47 19.01 0.82 10.90
N ILE A 48 18.32 0.11 11.78
CA ILE A 48 16.97 0.51 12.24
C ILE A 48 17.13 1.70 13.19
N VAL A 49 16.58 2.86 12.83
CA VAL A 49 16.68 4.09 13.62
C VAL A 49 15.38 4.45 14.34
N ALA A 50 14.25 3.92 13.89
CA ALA A 50 12.97 4.07 14.58
C ALA A 50 12.03 2.89 14.28
N VAL A 51 11.17 2.58 15.25
CA VAL A 51 10.07 1.63 15.12
C VAL A 51 8.83 2.24 15.73
N THR A 52 7.71 2.23 15.01
CA THR A 52 6.43 2.68 15.53
C THR A 52 5.38 1.63 15.26
N SER A 53 4.50 1.36 16.22
CA SER A 53 3.35 0.48 16.06
C SER A 53 2.08 1.32 16.19
N VAL A 54 1.37 1.53 15.09
CA VAL A 54 0.15 2.34 15.08
C VAL A 54 -0.90 1.61 14.24
N PRO A 55 -2.18 1.60 14.65
CA PRO A 55 -3.24 1.05 13.81
C PRO A 55 -3.30 1.76 12.44
N ALA A 56 -3.26 0.99 11.36
CA ALA A 56 -3.42 1.52 10.01
C ALA A 56 -4.79 2.18 9.86
N ARG A 57 -4.84 3.39 9.31
CA ARG A 57 -6.11 4.12 9.12
C ARG A 57 -7.08 3.41 8.17
N SER A 58 -6.56 2.61 7.25
CA SER A 58 -7.34 1.89 6.23
C SER A 58 -7.98 0.61 6.76
N SER A 59 -7.26 -0.16 7.58
CA SER A 59 -7.70 -1.49 8.03
C SER A 59 -8.04 -1.55 9.53
N GLY A 60 -7.62 -0.56 10.32
CA GLY A 60 -7.71 -0.57 11.78
C GLY A 60 -6.79 -1.59 12.47
N LEU A 61 -6.01 -2.36 11.69
CA LEU A 61 -5.08 -3.36 12.20
C LEU A 61 -3.77 -2.71 12.64
N PRO A 62 -3.08 -3.26 13.66
CA PRO A 62 -1.75 -2.79 14.04
C PRO A 62 -0.76 -2.88 12.87
N GLU A 63 -0.11 -1.76 12.58
CA GLU A 63 0.91 -1.66 11.55
C GLU A 63 2.23 -1.23 12.19
N ASP A 64 3.25 -2.08 12.04
CA ASP A 64 4.60 -1.76 12.48
C ASP A 64 5.35 -1.09 11.33
N THR A 65 5.83 0.12 11.58
CA THR A 65 6.67 0.86 10.67
C THR A 65 8.10 0.87 11.19
N TYR A 66 9.02 0.37 10.37
CA TYR A 66 10.45 0.38 10.60
C TYR A 66 11.09 1.45 9.73
N VAL A 67 11.85 2.37 10.34
CA VAL A 67 12.65 3.35 9.62
C VAL A 67 14.10 2.89 9.65
N LEU A 68 14.70 2.72 8.47
CA LEU A 68 16.07 2.32 8.29
C LEU A 68 16.88 3.44 7.66
N GLN A 69 18.11 3.64 8.11
CA GLN A 69 18.99 4.68 7.59
C GLN A 69 20.42 4.17 7.37
N LYS A 70 21.02 4.63 6.28
CA LYS A 70 22.45 4.54 6.00
C LYS A 70 22.88 5.83 5.32
N THR A 71 23.83 6.53 5.91
CA THR A 71 24.32 7.84 5.43
C THR A 71 23.17 8.80 5.10
N ASN A 72 22.93 9.08 3.82
CA ASN A 72 21.92 10.01 3.31
C ASN A 72 20.70 9.30 2.70
N SER A 73 20.57 7.98 2.87
CA SER A 73 19.47 7.19 2.36
C SER A 73 18.59 6.71 3.51
N VAL A 74 17.28 6.89 3.36
CA VAL A 74 16.28 6.49 4.36
C VAL A 74 15.25 5.60 3.69
N TYR A 75 14.93 4.48 4.33
CA TYR A 75 13.87 3.58 3.93
C TYR A 75 12.83 3.49 5.05
N ARG A 76 11.57 3.38 4.65
CA ARG A 76 10.46 3.04 5.53
C ARG A 76 9.91 1.70 5.08
N CYS A 77 9.89 0.74 5.98
CA CYS A 77 9.30 -0.56 5.75
C CYS A 77 8.11 -0.78 6.68
N VAL A 78 7.02 -1.28 6.13
CA VAL A 78 5.73 -1.39 6.80
C VAL A 78 5.31 -2.85 6.86
N GLU A 79 5.00 -3.34 8.06
CA GLU A 79 4.48 -4.67 8.32
C GLU A 79 3.06 -4.55 8.89
N THR A 80 2.06 -5.01 8.12
CA THR A 80 0.67 -5.07 8.60
C THR A 80 0.45 -6.37 9.34
N ARG A 81 0.31 -6.33 10.67
CA ARG A 81 0.05 -7.55 11.45
C ARG A 81 -1.41 -7.96 11.33
N ALA A 82 -1.65 -9.26 11.12
CA ALA A 82 -2.99 -9.81 11.29
C ALA A 82 -3.42 -9.68 12.75
N ALA A 83 -4.71 -9.43 13.01
CA ALA A 83 -5.28 -9.33 14.36
C ALA A 83 -5.16 -10.63 15.18
N GLU A 84 -4.75 -11.73 14.55
CA GLU A 84 -4.79 -13.07 15.14
C GLU A 84 -3.40 -13.54 15.60
N THR A 85 -3.31 -13.66 16.92
CA THR A 85 -2.41 -14.53 17.70
C THR A 85 -0.95 -14.08 17.88
N ASN A 86 -0.66 -13.65 19.12
CA ASN A 86 0.64 -13.34 19.73
C ASN A 86 1.73 -14.45 19.68
N THR A 87 1.57 -15.49 18.86
CA THR A 87 2.40 -16.71 18.94
C THR A 87 3.03 -17.14 17.61
N VAL A 88 2.65 -16.55 16.48
CA VAL A 88 3.30 -16.79 15.20
C VAL A 88 3.81 -15.46 14.67
N ARG A 89 5.14 -15.37 14.47
CA ARG A 89 5.74 -14.22 13.77
C ARG A 89 5.04 -14.12 12.42
N SER A 90 4.22 -13.08 12.27
CA SER A 90 3.36 -12.93 11.10
C SER A 90 4.24 -13.05 9.85
N THR A 91 3.89 -13.92 8.91
CA THR A 91 4.46 -13.88 7.55
C THR A 91 3.83 -12.75 6.74
N ALA A 92 3.41 -11.68 7.42
CA ALA A 92 2.79 -10.53 6.82
C ALA A 92 3.76 -9.95 5.78
N PRO A 93 3.25 -9.62 4.58
CA PRO A 93 4.08 -9.00 3.58
C PRO A 93 4.58 -7.66 4.12
N LEU A 94 5.89 -7.47 4.05
CA LEU A 94 6.57 -6.29 4.53
C LEU A 94 6.98 -5.46 3.31
N HIS A 95 6.45 -4.24 3.22
CA HIS A 95 6.60 -3.38 2.06
C HIS A 95 7.52 -2.21 2.37
N CYS A 96 8.56 -2.01 1.58
CA CYS A 96 9.52 -0.94 1.75
C CYS A 96 9.33 0.18 0.72
N ALA A 97 9.62 1.41 1.15
CA ALA A 97 9.67 2.60 0.33
C ALA A 97 10.90 3.43 0.68
N GLU A 98 11.54 4.01 -0.33
CA GLU A 98 12.67 4.91 -0.18
C GLU A 98 12.18 6.35 -0.02
N LEU A 99 12.81 7.11 0.87
CA LEU A 99 12.59 8.55 0.97
C LEU A 99 13.30 9.26 -0.18
N VAL A 100 12.53 9.97 -0.99
CA VAL A 100 13.03 10.66 -2.18
C VAL A 100 12.98 12.17 -1.97
N LYS A 101 13.77 12.91 -2.74
CA LYS A 101 13.67 14.36 -2.75
C LYS A 101 12.25 14.77 -3.15
N PRO A 102 11.63 15.73 -2.45
CA PRO A 102 10.33 16.26 -2.87
C PRO A 102 10.44 16.82 -4.30
N TYR A 103 9.39 16.62 -5.09
CA TYR A 103 9.29 17.21 -6.42
C TYR A 103 9.20 18.73 -6.25
N THR A 104 10.21 19.45 -6.75
CA THR A 104 10.17 20.91 -6.89
C THR A 104 9.49 21.21 -8.22
N ASP A 105 8.35 21.90 -8.17
CA ASP A 105 7.70 22.51 -9.34
C ASP A 105 8.60 23.58 -9.99
#